data_AF-A0A9P0ZCZ4-F1
#
_entry.id   AF-A0A9P0ZCZ4-F1
#
_cell.length_a   1.000
_cell.length_b   1.000
_cell.length_c   1.000
_cell.angle_alpha   90.00
_cell.angle_beta   90.00
_cell.angle_gamma   90.00
#
_symmetry.space_group_name_H-M   'P 1'
#
loop_
_entity.id
_entity.type
_entity.pdbx_description
1 polymer ?
#
loop_
_entity_poly.entity_id
_entity_poly.type
_entity_poly.pdbx_seq_one_letter_code
_entity_poly.pdbx_strand_id
1 'polypeptide(L)'
;MEVQRHCDNDEAGAMGSYLKDSKKTEMYKKHKENPGVYTIEKLAKKYRIMSQRVHTILYLKGLEEEEEKKLGHPIHSTLETFIDNNPEGHKLISHSCSIQF
;
A
#
# COMPACT_ATOMS: atom_id res chain seq x y z
N MET A 1 31.31 -6.68 7.04
CA MET A 1 30.46 -7.30 6.01
C MET A 1 29.07 -7.40 6.60
N GLU A 2 28.36 -6.27 6.61
CA GLU A 2 27.00 -6.21 7.12
C GLU A 2 26.08 -6.77 6.04
N VAL A 3 25.49 -7.92 6.33
CA VAL A 3 24.42 -8.49 5.51
C VAL A 3 23.19 -7.63 5.78
N GLN A 4 23.07 -6.51 5.07
CA GLN A 4 21.85 -5.73 5.00
C GLN A 4 20.79 -6.68 4.45
N ARG A 5 19.95 -7.21 5.34
CA ARG A 5 18.81 -8.04 4.98
C ARG A 5 17.93 -7.21 4.07
N HIS A 6 18.10 -7.43 2.77
CA HIS A 6 17.16 -7.04 1.75
C HIS A 6 15.85 -7.72 2.13
N CYS A 7 14.94 -6.96 2.72
CA CYS A 7 13.59 -7.43 3.01
C CYS A 7 12.79 -7.52 1.70
N ASP A 8 13.34 -8.23 0.72
CA ASP A 8 12.63 -8.82 -0.40
C ASP A 8 12.09 -10.19 0.05
N ASN A 9 11.32 -10.18 1.14
CA ASN A 9 10.38 -11.27 1.34
C ASN A 9 9.17 -10.97 0.45
N ASP A 10 9.30 -11.37 -0.82
CA ASP A 10 8.17 -11.90 -1.57
C ASP A 10 7.66 -13.17 -0.86
N GLU A 11 7.15 -13.01 0.36
CA GLU A 11 6.26 -14.00 0.93
C GLU A 11 4.99 -13.91 0.10
N ALA A 12 4.88 -14.87 -0.83
CA ALA A 12 3.80 -14.99 -1.78
C ALA A 12 2.47 -14.65 -1.11
N GLY A 13 1.83 -13.59 -1.62
CA GLY A 13 0.55 -13.11 -1.13
C GLY A 13 -0.44 -14.24 -0.88
N ALA A 14 -0.57 -14.61 0.39
CA ALA A 14 -1.88 -14.98 0.88
C ALA A 14 -2.78 -13.79 0.56
N MET A 15 -3.93 -14.08 -0.05
CA MET A 15 -4.95 -13.10 -0.44
C MET A 15 -5.43 -12.38 0.83
N GLY A 16 -4.66 -11.38 1.28
CA GLY A 16 -4.81 -10.83 2.63
C GLY A 16 -3.57 -10.36 3.39
N SER A 17 -2.36 -10.56 2.86
CA SER A 17 -1.17 -9.97 3.47
C SER A 17 -1.22 -8.44 3.43
N TYR A 18 -0.72 -7.80 4.48
CA TYR A 18 -0.62 -6.34 4.58
C TYR A 18 0.22 -5.77 3.43
N LEU A 19 -0.37 -4.93 2.59
CA LEU A 19 0.34 -4.18 1.56
C LEU A 19 0.93 -2.93 2.20
N LYS A 20 2.26 -2.83 2.25
CA LYS A 20 2.98 -1.66 2.77
C LYS A 20 2.58 -0.39 2.02
N ASP A 21 2.52 0.73 2.73
CA ASP A 21 2.11 1.99 2.12
C ASP A 21 3.05 2.46 1.02
N SER A 22 4.36 2.23 1.17
CA SER A 22 5.35 2.51 0.11
C SER A 22 4.96 1.89 -1.24
N LYS A 23 4.42 0.65 -1.24
CA LYS A 23 3.93 -0.03 -2.45
C LYS A 23 2.62 0.58 -2.97
N LYS A 24 1.72 1.03 -2.08
CA LYS A 24 0.49 1.76 -2.47
C LYS A 24 0.82 3.10 -3.14
N THR A 25 1.78 3.82 -2.55
CA THR A 25 2.28 5.10 -3.07
C THR A 25 2.99 4.91 -4.41
N GLU A 26 3.82 3.88 -4.58
CA GLU A 26 4.43 3.52 -5.87
C GLU A 26 3.36 3.20 -6.93
N MET A 27 2.36 2.40 -6.55
CA MET A 27 1.23 2.04 -7.41
C MET A 27 0.48 3.28 -7.91
N TYR A 28 0.17 4.21 -7.01
CA TYR A 28 -0.49 5.47 -7.35
C TYR A 28 0.33 6.32 -8.32
N LYS A 29 1.62 6.54 -8.03
CA LYS A 29 2.52 7.33 -8.88
C LYS A 29 2.60 6.79 -10.31
N LYS A 30 2.75 5.47 -10.47
CA LYS A 30 2.81 4.82 -11.78
C LYS A 30 1.51 4.95 -12.57
N HIS A 31 0.38 4.72 -11.92
CA HIS A 31 -0.92 4.86 -12.57
C HIS A 31 -1.19 6.31 -13.00
N LYS A 32 -0.84 7.28 -12.15
CA LYS A 32 -1.01 8.71 -12.42
C LYS A 32 -0.13 9.19 -13.57
N GLU A 33 1.11 8.70 -13.67
CA GLU A 33 2.04 9.07 -14.74
C GLU A 33 1.63 8.47 -16.09
N ASN A 34 1.20 7.20 -16.12
CA ASN A 34 0.83 6.54 -17.36
C ASN A 34 -0.30 5.51 -17.14
N PRO A 35 -1.57 5.94 -17.14
CA PRO A 35 -2.70 5.06 -16.86
C PRO A 35 -2.92 3.99 -17.93
N GLY A 36 -2.52 4.25 -19.19
CA GLY A 36 -2.63 3.30 -20.30
C GLY A 36 -1.64 2.13 -20.20
N VAL A 37 -0.44 2.37 -19.66
CA VAL A 37 0.54 1.31 -19.41
C VAL A 37 0.25 0.59 -18.10
N TYR A 38 -0.07 1.33 -17.05
CA TYR A 38 -0.31 0.80 -15.70
C TYR A 38 -1.81 0.66 -15.43
N THR A 39 -2.49 -0.15 -16.23
CA THR A 39 -3.93 -0.41 -16.03
C THR A 39 -4.19 -1.10 -14.70
N ILE A 40 -5.43 -1.05 -14.24
CA ILE A 40 -5.88 -1.66 -12.99
C ILE A 40 -5.51 -3.15 -12.95
N GLU A 41 -5.73 -3.87 -14.05
CA GLU A 41 -5.47 -5.31 -14.16
C GLU A 41 -3.97 -5.62 -14.07
N LYS A 42 -3.13 -4.79 -14.69
CA LYS A 42 -1.67 -4.95 -14.64
C LYS A 42 -1.14 -4.69 -13.23
N LEU A 43 -1.66 -3.68 -12.54
CA LEU A 43 -1.30 -3.38 -11.16
C LEU A 43 -1.79 -4.49 -10.22
N ALA A 44 -3.04 -4.93 -10.35
CA ALA A 44 -3.61 -6.04 -9.58
C ALA A 44 -2.74 -7.30 -9.70
N LYS A 45 -2.34 -7.66 -10.93
CA LYS A 45 -1.47 -8.79 -11.20
C LYS A 45 -0.07 -8.60 -10.61
N LYS A 46 0.54 -7.42 -10.79
CA LYS A 46 1.90 -7.13 -10.30
C LYS A 46 2.00 -7.20 -8.78
N TYR A 47 1.02 -6.62 -8.08
CA TYR A 47 1.02 -6.57 -6.62
C TYR A 47 0.27 -7.76 -5.98
N ARG A 48 -0.28 -8.66 -6.79
CA ARG A 48 -1.03 -9.85 -6.37
C ARG A 48 -2.18 -9.53 -5.42
N ILE A 49 -2.95 -8.49 -5.76
CA ILE A 49 -4.15 -8.07 -5.02
C ILE A 49 -5.38 -8.02 -5.95
N MET A 50 -6.58 -8.01 -5.37
CA MET A 50 -7.83 -7.87 -6.13
C MET A 50 -7.92 -6.51 -6.82
N SER A 51 -8.43 -6.47 -8.06
CA SER A 51 -8.60 -5.23 -8.83
C SER A 51 -9.44 -4.17 -8.11
N GLN A 52 -10.43 -4.59 -7.32
CA GLN A 52 -11.22 -3.69 -6.47
C GLN A 52 -10.34 -2.92 -5.47
N ARG A 53 -9.41 -3.62 -4.81
CA ARG A 53 -8.45 -2.98 -3.88
C ARG A 53 -7.56 -1.99 -4.61
N VAL A 54 -7.16 -2.27 -5.85
CA VAL A 54 -6.40 -1.31 -6.67
C VAL A 54 -7.20 -0.03 -6.89
N HIS A 55 -8.47 -0.13 -7.31
CA HIS A 55 -9.34 1.05 -7.45
C HIS A 55 -9.40 1.88 -6.18
N THR A 56 -9.65 1.22 -5.04
CA THR A 56 -9.73 1.88 -3.73
C THR A 56 -8.41 2.55 -3.35
N ILE A 57 -7.26 1.88 -3.55
CA ILE A 57 -5.94 2.45 -3.27
C ILE A 57 -5.71 3.71 -4.11
N LEU A 58 -5.98 3.65 -5.42
CA LEU A 58 -5.78 4.78 -6.32
C LEU A 58 -6.68 5.95 -5.97
N TYR A 59 -7.95 5.68 -5.63
CA TYR A 59 -8.91 6.69 -5.23
C TYR A 59 -8.51 7.36 -3.92
N LEU A 60 -8.20 6.58 -2.87
CA LEU A 60 -7.83 7.11 -1.56
C LEU A 60 -6.52 7.90 -1.60
N LYS A 61 -5.52 7.45 -2.38
CA LYS A 61 -4.27 8.21 -2.55
C LYS A 61 -4.48 9.53 -3.28
N GLY A 62 -5.44 9.60 -4.20
CA GLY A 62 -5.83 10.87 -4.82
C GLY A 62 -6.44 11.85 -3.82
N LEU A 63 -7.34 11.38 -2.96
CA LEU A 63 -7.93 12.20 -1.89
C LEU A 63 -6.90 12.66 -0.87
N GLU A 64 -5.99 11.76 -0.46
CA GLU A 64 -4.89 12.09 0.44
C GLU A 64 -4.02 13.23 -0.14
N GLU A 65 -3.61 13.13 -1.40
CA GLU A 65 -2.82 14.20 -2.06
C GLU A 65 -3.59 15.54 -2.13
N GLU A 66 -4.89 15.51 -2.40
CA GLU A 66 -5.72 16.72 -2.43
C GLU A 66 -5.83 17.38 -1.05
N GLU A 67 -6.01 16.60 0.01
CA GLU A 67 -6.08 17.11 1.38
C GLU A 67 -4.71 17.59 1.89
N GLU A 68 -3.62 16.89 1.57
CA GLU A 68 -2.26 17.32 1.92
C GLU A 68 -1.90 18.66 1.23
N LYS A 69 -2.36 18.87 0.00
CA LYS A 69 -2.22 20.17 -0.68
C LYS A 69 -3.00 21.29 0.01
N LYS A 70 -4.16 20.99 0.59
CA LYS A 70 -4.97 21.97 1.34
C LYS A 70 -4.35 22.30 2.71
N LEU A 71 -3.84 21.28 3.41
CA LEU A 71 -3.28 21.41 4.76
C LEU A 71 -1.82 21.89 4.78
N GLY A 72 -1.06 21.64 3.71
CA GLY A 72 0.35 22.01 3.59
C GLY A 72 1.30 21.12 4.40
N HIS A 73 0.83 20.03 4.98
CA HIS A 73 1.64 19.03 5.69
C HIS A 73 1.11 17.61 5.45
N PRO A 74 1.95 16.57 5.64
CA PRO A 74 1.52 15.18 5.48
C PRO A 74 0.42 14.79 6.47
N ILE A 75 -0.52 13.95 6.04
CA ILE A 75 -1.64 13.50 6.88
C ILE A 75 -1.25 12.27 7.72
N HIS A 76 -0.33 11.43 7.24
CA HIS A 76 -0.11 10.09 7.80
C HIS A 76 1.31 9.82 8.36
N SER A 77 1.91 10.76 9.11
CA SER A 77 3.29 10.59 9.60
C SER A 77 3.44 9.68 10.84
N THR A 78 2.44 9.63 11.73
CA THR A 78 2.62 9.03 13.08
C THR A 78 2.25 7.54 13.16
N LEU A 79 1.29 7.06 12.34
CA LEU A 79 0.74 5.70 12.48
C LEU A 79 1.56 4.62 11.76
N GLU A 80 2.12 4.92 10.58
CA GLU A 80 2.96 3.97 9.83
C GLU A 80 4.19 3.56 10.63
N THR A 81 4.85 4.53 11.26
CA THR A 81 6.02 4.28 12.09
C THR A 81 5.65 3.41 13.30
N PHE A 82 4.44 3.53 13.83
CA PHE A 82 3.97 2.69 14.93
C PHE A 82 3.72 1.24 14.49
N ILE A 83 3.13 1.05 13.31
CA ILE A 83 2.85 -0.30 12.76
C ILE A 83 4.15 -1.02 12.41
N ASP A 84 5.11 -0.33 11.78
CA ASP A 84 6.38 -0.93 11.36
C ASP A 84 7.32 -1.26 12.52
N ASN A 85 7.23 -0.52 13.63
CA ASN A 85 8.09 -0.75 14.81
C ASN A 85 7.47 -1.68 15.85
N ASN A 86 6.17 -2.02 15.74
CA ASN A 86 5.50 -2.89 16.70
C ASN A 86 5.21 -4.28 16.08
N PRO A 87 5.89 -5.36 16.51
CA PRO A 87 5.65 -6.70 16.00
C PRO A 87 4.22 -7.22 16.26
N GLU A 88 3.51 -6.69 17.26
CA GLU A 88 2.10 -7.01 17.50
C GLU A 88 1.13 -6.24 16.60
N GLY A 89 1.54 -5.10 16.03
CA GLY A 89 0.76 -4.30 15.10
C GLY A 89 0.35 -5.10 13.86
N HIS A 90 1.25 -5.93 13.34
CA HIS A 90 1.00 -6.83 12.21
C HIS A 90 -0.08 -7.90 12.50
N LYS A 91 -0.28 -8.28 13.77
CA LYS A 91 -1.25 -9.32 14.18
C LYS A 91 -2.70 -8.80 14.19
N LEU A 92 -2.89 -7.49 14.41
CA LEU A 92 -4.21 -6.83 14.39
C LEU A 92 -4.77 -6.68 12.96
N ILE A 93 -3.89 -6.54 11.97
CA ILE A 93 -4.27 -6.34 10.56
C ILE A 93 -4.62 -7.66 9.85
N SER A 94 -4.09 -8.78 10.34
CA SER A 94 -4.41 -10.13 9.84
C SER A 94 -5.87 -10.53 10.13
N HIS A 95 -6.42 -10.16 11.28
CA HIS A 95 -7.82 -10.48 11.65
C HIS A 95 -8.86 -9.55 11.00
N SER A 96 -8.45 -8.37 10.53
CA SER A 96 -9.31 -7.46 9.76
C SER A 96 -9.36 -7.77 8.26
N CYS A 97 -8.57 -8.76 7.80
CA CYS A 97 -8.57 -9.20 6.41
C CYS A 97 -9.89 -9.86 5.96
N SER A 98 -10.75 -10.29 6.89
CA SER A 98 -12.10 -10.80 6.59
C SER A 98 -13.15 -9.70 6.47
N ILE A 99 -12.82 -8.43 6.77
CA ILE A 99 -13.75 -7.29 6.69
C ILE A 99 -13.07 -6.14 5.95
N GLN A 100 -12.78 -6.33 4.67
CA GLN A 100 -12.62 -5.21 3.74
C GLN A 100 -13.23 -5.63 2.41
N PHE A 101 -14.29 -4.91 2.00
CA PHE A 101 -15.00 -5.06 0.73
C PHE A 101 -14.09 -4.95 -0.49
#